data_AF-A0A2S4UNR9-F1
#
_entry.id   AF-A0A2S4UNR9-F1
#
_cell.length_a   1.000
_cell.length_b   1.000
_cell.length_c   1.000
_cell.angle_alpha   90.00
_cell.angle_beta   90.00
_cell.angle_gamma   90.00
#
_symmetry.space_group_name_H-M   'P 1'
#
loop_
_entity.id
_entity.type
_entity.pdbx_description
1 polymer ?
#
loop_
_entity_poly.entity_id
_entity_poly.type
_entity_poly.pdbx_seq_one_letter_code
_entity_poly.pdbx_strand_id
1 'polypeptide(L)'
;NGDRSQAPWQTIFSYPTTHGASASGPINSEGITSIMLATTFLVSFGIVAPSLGISDLSFSSLLLSPLSHNPFGPSTSANVSSINSCPGAIHHSQPSVNSSASDSLVYKYDKVAPAGPGVPFGHGFFQHSCHPDPEIEEDESFCIFLNPSINQGSGMVVVAKPTTFNESLESQLHLSTHPEKNDAFNVVEMPHKGGMGAIASRRLESGELVINSRATLLVSVEEATYDRPDWFHIRKLAADLLPLETRGGLARLFGTGDSEEDWISSAIDMNSFEISLGKDSDVPFFAVFLTPSRLNHDCRPNTAFHVDSESLEIHMHALRVISPGEEMTISYRDMTQTREKRQADIAHYGFQCTCAHCRMNDAQASESDRRLTRLEELSNKLVDWNEAANQVMLDEAEELLELYLLERLDNNIADGYTVAAVTYNSFGLTTRARRYATKALATGLTNFGANWEEFEPLRQLAESPEEHWSHQARMFE
;
A
#
# COMPACT_ATOMS: atom_id res chain seq x y z
N ASN A 1 -29.66 37.91 -29.96
CA ASN A 1 -29.68 37.19 -31.25
C ASN A 1 -28.26 37.06 -31.73
N GLY A 2 -27.72 35.83 -31.80
CA GLY A 2 -26.34 35.56 -32.17
C GLY A 2 -25.29 36.04 -31.14
N ASP A 3 -24.07 35.51 -31.13
CA ASP A 3 -23.67 34.19 -31.66
C ASP A 3 -22.39 33.70 -30.94
N ARG A 4 -21.99 32.46 -31.17
CA ARG A 4 -20.73 31.88 -30.68
C ARG A 4 -19.54 32.32 -31.55
N SER A 5 -18.40 32.57 -30.92
CA SER A 5 -17.07 32.40 -31.52
C SER A 5 -16.10 31.85 -30.46
N GLN A 6 -15.17 30.99 -30.89
CA GLN A 6 -14.25 30.25 -30.02
C GLN A 6 -12.82 30.82 -30.06
N ALA A 7 -11.99 30.30 -29.14
CA ALA A 7 -10.53 30.18 -29.24
C ALA A 7 -9.69 31.47 -29.05
N PRO A 8 -8.38 31.32 -28.75
CA PRO A 8 -7.77 30.33 -27.85
C PRO A 8 -6.85 30.98 -26.78
N TRP A 9 -6.61 30.28 -25.67
CA TRP A 9 -5.50 30.62 -24.77
C TRP A 9 -4.22 29.96 -25.25
N GLN A 10 -3.16 30.74 -25.44
CA GLN A 10 -1.86 30.26 -25.91
C GLN A 10 -0.94 29.90 -24.74
N THR A 11 -0.18 28.82 -24.90
CA THR A 11 0.86 28.36 -23.98
C THR A 11 2.00 29.38 -23.88
N ILE A 12 2.45 29.68 -22.67
CA ILE A 12 3.71 30.40 -22.44
C ILE A 12 4.51 29.66 -21.35
N PHE A 13 5.51 28.90 -21.77
CA PHE A 13 6.69 28.57 -20.97
C PHE A 13 7.93 29.03 -21.73
N SER A 14 8.97 29.45 -21.02
CA SER A 14 10.19 30.00 -21.63
C SER A 14 11.40 29.73 -20.75
N TYR A 15 12.18 28.71 -21.11
CA TYR A 15 13.45 28.41 -20.46
C TYR A 15 14.58 29.25 -21.06
N PRO A 16 15.45 29.88 -20.24
CA PRO A 16 16.72 30.43 -20.70
C PRO A 16 17.77 29.31 -20.80
N THR A 17 18.46 29.23 -21.94
CA THR A 17 19.64 28.36 -22.12
C THR A 17 20.93 29.13 -21.80
N THR A 18 21.94 28.45 -21.24
CA THR A 18 23.31 28.96 -21.15
C THR A 18 24.33 27.88 -21.49
N HIS A 19 25.19 28.14 -22.48
CA HIS A 19 26.38 27.32 -22.77
C HIS A 19 27.60 27.84 -21.98
N GLY A 20 28.48 26.93 -21.59
CA GLY A 20 29.83 27.19 -21.07
C GLY A 20 30.67 25.91 -21.20
N ALA A 21 31.98 26.00 -21.45
CA ALA A 21 32.72 24.85 -21.99
C ALA A 21 34.16 24.68 -21.47
N SER A 22 34.61 23.42 -21.59
CA SER A 22 35.98 22.93 -21.81
C SER A 22 36.94 22.65 -20.64
N ALA A 23 37.67 21.52 -20.82
CA ALA A 23 39.09 21.27 -20.54
C ALA A 23 39.50 20.30 -19.38
N SER A 24 40.06 19.14 -19.80
CA SER A 24 41.15 18.33 -19.19
C SER A 24 41.11 17.90 -17.71
N GLY A 25 41.07 16.58 -17.48
CA GLY A 25 41.57 15.92 -16.24
C GLY A 25 43.05 15.50 -16.37
N PRO A 26 43.53 14.39 -15.75
CA PRO A 26 42.87 13.42 -14.85
C PRO A 26 43.59 13.25 -13.49
N ILE A 27 43.04 12.44 -12.56
CA ILE A 27 43.76 11.76 -11.45
C ILE A 27 42.85 10.67 -10.83
N ASN A 28 43.45 9.61 -10.26
CA ASN A 28 42.75 8.54 -9.55
C ASN A 28 42.77 8.78 -8.02
N SER A 29 41.65 8.54 -7.33
CA SER A 29 41.63 7.98 -5.97
C SER A 29 40.24 7.46 -5.61
N GLU A 30 40.19 6.50 -4.67
CA GLU A 30 38.97 5.88 -4.15
C GLU A 30 38.07 6.90 -3.43
N GLY A 31 36.76 6.68 -3.50
CA GLY A 31 35.76 7.49 -2.79
C GLY A 31 34.43 6.75 -2.71
N ILE A 32 34.05 6.31 -1.50
CA ILE A 32 32.78 5.61 -1.27
C ILE A 32 31.63 6.62 -1.42
N THR A 33 30.87 6.49 -2.51
CA THR A 33 29.70 7.33 -2.76
C THR A 33 28.49 6.73 -2.06
N SER A 34 28.02 7.37 -0.99
CA SER A 34 26.75 6.98 -0.34
C SER A 34 25.59 7.32 -1.27
N ILE A 35 24.80 6.31 -1.67
CA ILE A 35 23.64 6.50 -2.52
C ILE A 35 22.44 6.88 -1.64
N MET A 36 22.28 8.18 -1.40
CA MET A 36 20.98 8.73 -1.00
C MET A 36 20.07 8.78 -2.23
N LEU A 37 19.24 7.74 -2.39
CA LEU A 37 18.12 7.74 -3.33
C LEU A 37 16.99 8.62 -2.79
N ALA A 38 17.12 9.93 -3.00
CA ALA A 38 16.06 10.89 -2.74
C ALA A 38 14.98 10.80 -3.83
N THR A 39 14.12 9.79 -3.75
CA THR A 39 13.00 9.50 -4.66
C THR A 39 11.92 10.58 -4.59
N THR A 40 12.19 11.71 -5.24
CA THR A 40 11.29 12.87 -5.34
C THR A 40 10.17 12.57 -6.33
N PHE A 41 9.17 11.78 -5.91
CA PHE A 41 8.05 11.38 -6.76
C PHE A 41 7.19 12.58 -7.18
N LEU A 42 7.15 12.82 -8.49
CA LEU A 42 6.23 13.74 -9.14
C LEU A 42 5.39 13.00 -10.18
N VAL A 43 4.19 12.58 -9.78
CA VAL A 43 2.89 12.88 -10.42
C VAL A 43 1.82 12.09 -9.67
N SER A 44 0.64 12.67 -9.49
CA SER A 44 -0.45 12.04 -8.73
C SER A 44 -1.05 10.86 -9.49
N PHE A 45 -0.80 9.64 -9.02
CA PHE A 45 -1.56 8.44 -9.33
C PHE A 45 -2.40 8.02 -8.13
N GLY A 46 -3.43 7.22 -8.38
CA GLY A 46 -4.19 6.55 -7.34
C GLY A 46 -3.28 5.49 -6.70
N ILE A 47 -2.95 5.69 -5.43
CA ILE A 47 -2.32 4.70 -4.57
C ILE A 47 -2.96 4.92 -3.22
N VAL A 48 -3.72 3.94 -2.71
CA VAL A 48 -4.12 3.98 -1.29
C VAL A 48 -2.81 3.88 -0.52
N ALA A 49 -2.31 5.03 -0.06
CA ALA A 49 -0.97 5.13 0.51
C ALA A 49 -0.80 4.03 1.57
N PRO A 50 0.35 3.34 1.62
CA PRO A 50 0.55 2.29 2.61
C PRO A 50 0.36 2.83 4.03
N SER A 51 0.37 1.95 5.04
CA SER A 51 0.32 2.31 6.45
C SER A 51 1.61 2.99 6.93
N LEU A 52 2.06 4.02 6.22
CA LEU A 52 3.28 4.76 6.45
C LEU A 52 3.13 5.64 7.69
N GLY A 53 3.65 5.11 8.79
CA GLY A 53 4.25 5.93 9.84
C GLY A 53 5.40 6.74 9.26
N ILE A 54 5.25 8.07 9.23
CA ILE A 54 6.20 9.13 8.84
C ILE A 54 7.48 8.61 8.13
N SER A 55 7.33 8.07 6.92
CA SER A 55 8.29 7.09 6.39
C SER A 55 9.52 7.66 5.67
N ASP A 56 9.74 8.98 5.73
CA ASP A 56 11.09 9.54 5.52
C ASP A 56 12.01 9.25 6.72
N LEU A 57 11.44 8.85 7.88
CA LEU A 57 12.16 8.29 9.02
C LEU A 57 11.99 6.75 9.02
N SER A 58 12.88 6.04 8.30
CA SER A 58 13.03 4.59 8.50
C SER A 58 13.47 4.32 9.94
N PHE A 59 12.54 3.85 10.79
CA PHE A 59 12.84 3.51 12.19
C PHE A 59 13.76 2.30 12.30
N SER A 60 13.89 1.49 11.24
CA SER A 60 14.95 0.50 11.05
C SER A 60 16.34 1.09 11.33
N SER A 61 16.62 2.34 10.90
CA SER A 61 17.88 3.04 11.20
C SER A 61 18.03 3.54 12.65
N LEU A 62 16.92 3.67 13.37
CA LEU A 62 16.85 4.10 14.78
C LEU A 62 16.83 2.91 15.75
N LEU A 63 16.81 1.70 15.21
CA LEU A 63 16.64 0.44 15.94
C LEU A 63 17.73 -0.58 15.60
N LEU A 64 18.34 -0.52 14.41
CA LEU A 64 19.45 -1.36 13.98
C LEU A 64 20.64 -0.51 13.51
N SER A 65 21.81 -0.77 14.12
CA SER A 65 23.11 -0.39 13.55
C SER A 65 23.50 -1.36 12.41
N PRO A 66 24.33 -0.95 11.43
CA PRO A 66 24.23 -1.45 10.06
C PRO A 66 24.60 -2.93 9.84
N LEU A 67 23.87 -3.54 8.91
CA LEU A 67 23.89 -4.97 8.55
C LEU A 67 25.15 -5.41 7.77
N SER A 68 25.38 -6.73 7.77
CA SER A 68 26.16 -7.42 6.73
C SER A 68 25.53 -8.78 6.40
N HIS A 69 25.41 -9.09 5.10
CA HIS A 69 24.66 -10.22 4.55
C HIS A 69 25.50 -11.50 4.36
N ASN A 70 24.84 -12.51 3.76
CA ASN A 70 25.31 -13.37 2.64
C ASN A 70 25.57 -14.89 2.93
N PRO A 71 25.48 -15.78 1.90
CA PRO A 71 24.33 -16.71 1.81
C PRO A 71 24.69 -18.16 1.35
N PHE A 72 23.83 -18.79 0.51
CA PHE A 72 23.91 -20.14 -0.12
C PHE A 72 23.53 -21.33 0.80
N GLY A 73 23.09 -22.52 0.32
CA GLY A 73 23.01 -23.06 -1.05
C GLY A 73 22.14 -24.36 -1.15
N PRO A 74 22.08 -25.08 -2.30
CA PRO A 74 20.78 -25.59 -2.81
C PRO A 74 20.64 -27.10 -3.14
N SER A 75 19.39 -27.53 -3.40
CA SER A 75 18.94 -28.62 -4.34
C SER A 75 19.23 -30.10 -3.95
N THR A 76 18.51 -31.17 -4.38
CA THR A 76 17.81 -31.51 -5.64
C THR A 76 16.79 -32.69 -5.51
N SER A 77 15.67 -32.67 -6.28
CA SER A 77 15.05 -33.78 -7.12
C SER A 77 14.68 -35.18 -6.51
N ALA A 78 13.81 -36.06 -7.06
CA ALA A 78 12.92 -36.09 -8.24
C ALA A 78 11.78 -37.19 -8.15
N ASN A 79 10.68 -37.07 -8.94
CA ASN A 79 10.01 -38.11 -9.80
C ASN A 79 9.64 -39.55 -9.29
N VAL A 80 8.54 -40.26 -9.64
CA VAL A 80 7.23 -40.12 -10.37
C VAL A 80 6.36 -41.40 -10.06
N SER A 81 5.10 -41.71 -10.45
CA SER A 81 3.94 -41.08 -11.16
C SER A 81 2.66 -41.98 -11.11
N SER A 82 1.44 -41.39 -11.04
CA SER A 82 0.14 -41.88 -11.61
C SER A 82 -0.50 -43.20 -11.05
N ILE A 83 -1.76 -43.65 -11.28
CA ILE A 83 -2.77 -43.52 -12.38
C ILE A 83 -4.26 -43.59 -11.86
N ASN A 84 -5.24 -43.01 -12.60
CA ASN A 84 -6.71 -43.30 -12.75
C ASN A 84 -7.86 -42.62 -11.92
N SER A 85 -8.55 -41.66 -12.57
CA SER A 85 -9.95 -41.72 -13.13
C SER A 85 -11.13 -42.26 -12.26
N CYS A 86 -12.25 -41.57 -11.92
CA CYS A 86 -13.38 -40.96 -12.71
C CYS A 86 -14.76 -41.58 -12.28
N PRO A 87 -15.99 -41.14 -12.68
CA PRO A 87 -16.54 -39.83 -13.15
C PRO A 87 -17.98 -39.45 -12.61
N GLY A 88 -18.55 -38.30 -13.05
CA GLY A 88 -20.02 -37.98 -13.12
C GLY A 88 -20.52 -36.86 -12.17
N ALA A 89 -21.03 -35.68 -12.60
CA ALA A 89 -22.17 -35.30 -13.50
C ALA A 89 -23.56 -35.39 -12.80
N ILE A 90 -24.49 -34.42 -12.89
CA ILE A 90 -25.27 -33.95 -14.07
C ILE A 90 -25.85 -32.50 -13.88
N HIS A 91 -26.16 -31.80 -14.97
CA HIS A 91 -26.81 -30.47 -15.04
C HIS A 91 -28.36 -30.48 -14.96
N HIS A 92 -28.96 -29.33 -14.62
CA HIS A 92 -30.25 -28.84 -15.16
C HIS A 92 -30.22 -27.31 -15.42
N SER A 93 -31.15 -26.76 -16.21
CA SER A 93 -30.98 -25.42 -16.83
C SER A 93 -32.27 -24.70 -17.30
N GLN A 94 -32.14 -23.39 -17.56
CA GLN A 94 -33.05 -22.48 -18.31
C GLN A 94 -34.40 -22.08 -17.64
N PRO A 95 -35.09 -20.99 -18.09
CA PRO A 95 -34.82 -20.07 -19.21
C PRO A 95 -34.65 -18.57 -18.83
N SER A 96 -34.67 -17.67 -19.83
CA SER A 96 -34.08 -16.32 -19.80
C SER A 96 -35.03 -15.13 -20.05
N VAL A 97 -34.66 -13.95 -19.54
CA VAL A 97 -34.94 -12.63 -20.12
C VAL A 97 -33.67 -11.77 -19.95
N ASN A 98 -32.83 -11.70 -20.98
CA ASN A 98 -31.48 -11.15 -20.86
C ASN A 98 -31.41 -9.65 -21.22
N SER A 99 -31.64 -8.77 -20.25
CA SER A 99 -30.78 -7.59 -20.10
C SER A 99 -29.45 -8.05 -19.50
N SER A 100 -28.32 -7.51 -19.99
CA SER A 100 -27.00 -7.87 -19.46
C SER A 100 -26.75 -7.19 -18.12
N ALA A 101 -26.07 -7.87 -17.21
CA ALA A 101 -25.80 -7.35 -15.86
C ALA A 101 -24.79 -6.19 -15.86
N SER A 102 -24.07 -5.98 -16.98
CA SER A 102 -23.14 -4.87 -17.18
C SER A 102 -23.70 -3.74 -18.07
N ASP A 103 -24.95 -3.80 -18.53
CA ASP A 103 -25.49 -2.83 -19.50
C ASP A 103 -25.38 -1.37 -19.01
N SER A 104 -25.43 -1.11 -17.70
CA SER A 104 -25.27 0.21 -17.07
C SER A 104 -23.86 0.57 -16.58
N LEU A 105 -22.89 -0.36 -16.60
CA LEU A 105 -21.50 -0.13 -16.18
C LEU A 105 -20.64 0.34 -17.37
N VAL A 106 -19.45 0.90 -17.15
CA VAL A 106 -18.52 1.17 -18.27
C VAL A 106 -17.96 -0.16 -18.80
N TYR A 107 -17.28 -0.91 -17.92
CA TYR A 107 -16.74 -2.23 -18.23
C TYR A 107 -17.84 -3.31 -18.37
N LYS A 108 -17.91 -3.94 -19.55
CA LYS A 108 -18.91 -4.95 -19.90
C LYS A 108 -18.48 -6.37 -19.50
N TYR A 109 -18.31 -6.58 -18.19
CA TYR A 109 -17.73 -7.80 -17.61
C TYR A 109 -18.41 -9.12 -18.04
N ASP A 110 -19.69 -9.14 -18.41
CA ASP A 110 -20.40 -10.34 -18.89
C ASP A 110 -20.35 -10.55 -20.42
N LYS A 111 -19.64 -9.68 -21.17
CA LYS A 111 -19.53 -9.70 -22.65
C LYS A 111 -18.12 -9.98 -23.18
N VAL A 112 -17.19 -10.29 -22.28
CA VAL A 112 -15.80 -10.65 -22.58
C VAL A 112 -15.74 -12.01 -23.29
N ALA A 113 -14.89 -12.13 -24.31
CA ALA A 113 -14.70 -13.37 -25.05
C ALA A 113 -14.00 -14.43 -24.19
N PRO A 114 -14.40 -15.73 -24.25
CA PRO A 114 -13.71 -16.79 -23.53
C PRO A 114 -12.26 -16.97 -24.01
N ALA A 115 -11.29 -16.57 -23.19
CA ALA A 115 -9.90 -16.93 -23.34
C ALA A 115 -9.62 -18.33 -22.77
N GLY A 116 -8.65 -19.04 -23.36
CA GLY A 116 -8.03 -20.18 -22.69
C GLY A 116 -7.05 -19.70 -21.61
N PRO A 117 -6.66 -20.54 -20.63
CA PRO A 117 -5.74 -20.11 -19.57
C PRO A 117 -4.30 -19.84 -20.04
N GLY A 118 -3.97 -20.17 -21.29
CA GLY A 118 -2.59 -20.11 -21.79
C GLY A 118 -1.81 -21.41 -21.55
N VAL A 119 -0.49 -21.29 -21.38
CA VAL A 119 0.40 -22.43 -21.10
C VAL A 119 0.65 -22.57 -19.60
N PRO A 120 0.78 -23.79 -19.03
CA PRO A 120 1.15 -23.95 -17.62
C PRO A 120 2.51 -23.30 -17.33
N PHE A 121 2.61 -22.59 -16.21
CA PHE A 121 3.82 -21.88 -15.78
C PHE A 121 4.42 -22.56 -14.53
N GLY A 122 3.84 -22.29 -13.35
CA GLY A 122 4.25 -22.83 -12.06
C GLY A 122 3.19 -22.58 -10.99
N HIS A 123 3.20 -23.32 -9.88
CA HIS A 123 2.34 -23.09 -8.70
C HIS A 123 0.83 -22.93 -8.98
N GLY A 124 0.33 -23.58 -10.04
CA GLY A 124 -1.07 -23.48 -10.47
C GLY A 124 -1.39 -22.29 -11.37
N PHE A 125 -0.43 -21.39 -11.62
CA PHE A 125 -0.52 -20.33 -12.60
C PHE A 125 -0.26 -20.84 -14.02
N PHE A 126 -0.89 -20.16 -14.97
CA PHE A 126 -0.69 -20.29 -16.41
C PHE A 126 -0.26 -18.94 -16.97
N GLN A 127 0.62 -18.94 -17.97
CA GLN A 127 1.07 -17.76 -18.70
C GLN A 127 0.21 -17.63 -19.98
N HIS A 128 -0.56 -16.54 -20.06
CA HIS A 128 -1.53 -16.32 -21.15
C HIS A 128 -0.89 -15.71 -22.40
N SER A 129 -0.26 -14.55 -22.23
CA SER A 129 0.25 -13.69 -23.31
C SER A 129 1.38 -12.84 -22.78
N CYS A 130 2.37 -12.57 -23.64
CA CYS A 130 3.49 -11.68 -23.34
C CYS A 130 3.55 -10.55 -24.35
N HIS A 131 3.87 -9.36 -23.85
CA HIS A 131 3.84 -8.12 -24.57
C HIS A 131 5.25 -7.50 -24.51
N PRO A 132 6.09 -7.70 -25.54
CA PRO A 132 7.39 -7.01 -25.62
C PRO A 132 7.17 -5.52 -25.62
N ASP A 133 8.15 -4.75 -25.19
CA ASP A 133 8.06 -3.29 -25.28
C ASP A 133 8.09 -2.84 -26.76
N PRO A 134 7.19 -1.95 -27.20
CA PRO A 134 7.14 -1.50 -28.59
C PRO A 134 8.27 -0.52 -28.98
N GLU A 135 9.00 0.03 -28.01
CA GLU A 135 10.11 0.97 -28.22
C GLU A 135 11.48 0.41 -27.80
N ILE A 136 11.52 -0.61 -26.93
CA ILE A 136 12.75 -1.22 -26.40
C ILE A 136 12.86 -2.71 -26.78
N GLU A 137 13.58 -3.02 -27.86
CA GLU A 137 13.73 -4.40 -28.39
C GLU A 137 14.46 -5.39 -27.47
N GLU A 138 15.21 -4.93 -26.47
CA GLU A 138 16.07 -5.77 -25.59
C GLU A 138 15.56 -5.96 -24.14
N ASP A 139 14.44 -5.34 -23.72
CA ASP A 139 13.87 -5.56 -22.37
C ASP A 139 12.98 -6.81 -22.29
N GLU A 140 12.83 -7.38 -21.09
CA GLU A 140 11.98 -8.53 -20.85
C GLU A 140 10.49 -8.17 -21.01
N SER A 141 9.77 -8.98 -21.79
CA SER A 141 8.36 -8.77 -22.06
C SER A 141 7.48 -8.93 -20.81
N PHE A 142 6.61 -7.96 -20.54
CA PHE A 142 5.57 -8.11 -19.53
C PHE A 142 4.58 -9.20 -19.95
N CYS A 143 4.37 -10.20 -19.10
CA CYS A 143 3.48 -11.32 -19.33
C CYS A 143 2.30 -11.29 -18.35
N ILE A 144 1.15 -11.75 -18.82
CA ILE A 144 -0.04 -11.92 -18.00
C ILE A 144 -0.10 -13.38 -17.53
N PHE A 145 -0.04 -13.58 -16.23
CA PHE A 145 -0.19 -14.86 -15.56
C PHE A 145 -1.55 -14.93 -14.86
N LEU A 146 -2.18 -16.11 -14.85
CA LEU A 146 -3.44 -16.32 -14.12
C LEU A 146 -3.52 -17.66 -13.43
N ASN A 147 -4.12 -17.67 -12.24
CA ASN A 147 -4.58 -18.87 -11.56
C ASN A 147 -6.09 -18.72 -11.35
N PRO A 148 -6.95 -19.39 -12.15
CA PRO A 148 -8.41 -19.25 -12.03
C PRO A 148 -9.02 -20.07 -10.89
N SER A 149 -8.25 -20.89 -10.16
CA SER A 149 -8.75 -21.78 -9.10
C SER A 149 -8.37 -21.35 -7.68
N ILE A 150 -7.36 -20.48 -7.52
CA ILE A 150 -7.01 -19.85 -6.25
C ILE A 150 -8.19 -19.02 -5.70
N ASN A 151 -8.12 -18.61 -4.43
CA ASN A 151 -9.14 -17.77 -3.78
C ASN A 151 -10.56 -18.40 -3.86
N GLN A 152 -10.62 -19.73 -3.72
CA GLN A 152 -11.82 -20.56 -3.81
C GLN A 152 -12.58 -20.43 -5.16
N GLY A 153 -11.86 -20.15 -6.24
CA GLY A 153 -12.42 -19.89 -7.57
C GLY A 153 -12.69 -18.42 -7.88
N SER A 154 -12.38 -17.50 -6.95
CA SER A 154 -12.32 -16.06 -7.24
C SER A 154 -11.12 -15.70 -8.13
N GLY A 155 -10.09 -16.56 -8.15
CA GLY A 155 -8.92 -16.43 -9.04
C GLY A 155 -7.92 -15.34 -8.61
N MET A 156 -6.85 -15.24 -9.40
CA MET A 156 -5.84 -14.19 -9.35
C MET A 156 -5.23 -14.00 -10.74
N VAL A 157 -4.92 -12.76 -11.11
CA VAL A 157 -4.15 -12.40 -12.32
C VAL A 157 -2.97 -11.51 -11.93
N VAL A 158 -1.82 -11.70 -12.58
CA VAL A 158 -0.57 -10.97 -12.35
C VAL A 158 -0.02 -10.47 -13.69
N VAL A 159 0.36 -9.20 -13.79
CA VAL A 159 1.08 -8.61 -14.94
C VAL A 159 2.49 -8.26 -14.51
N ALA A 160 3.47 -9.06 -14.94
CA ALA A 160 4.85 -9.01 -14.47
C ALA A 160 5.85 -9.46 -15.54
N LYS A 161 7.13 -9.15 -15.36
CA LYS A 161 8.22 -9.86 -16.06
C LYS A 161 8.31 -11.32 -15.56
N PRO A 162 8.45 -12.32 -16.45
CA PRO A 162 8.60 -13.73 -16.07
C PRO A 162 9.69 -14.00 -15.04
N THR A 163 10.85 -13.34 -15.11
CA THR A 163 11.91 -13.42 -14.09
C THR A 163 11.37 -13.06 -12.71
N THR A 164 10.90 -11.82 -12.52
CA THR A 164 10.36 -11.29 -11.26
C THR A 164 9.30 -12.23 -10.67
N PHE A 165 8.33 -12.67 -11.47
CA PHE A 165 7.24 -13.50 -10.95
C PHE A 165 7.68 -14.94 -10.66
N ASN A 166 8.59 -15.52 -11.44
CA ASN A 166 9.15 -16.84 -11.13
C ASN A 166 10.00 -16.81 -9.85
N GLU A 167 10.85 -15.79 -9.66
CA GLU A 167 11.64 -15.62 -8.44
C GLU A 167 10.73 -15.43 -7.23
N SER A 168 9.69 -14.59 -7.35
CA SER A 168 8.68 -14.41 -6.30
C SER A 168 8.04 -15.76 -5.92
N LEU A 169 7.60 -16.55 -6.90
CA LEU A 169 6.96 -17.85 -6.67
C LEU A 169 7.89 -18.90 -6.04
N GLU A 170 9.20 -18.84 -6.26
CA GLU A 170 10.16 -19.83 -5.75
C GLU A 170 10.79 -19.42 -4.40
N SER A 171 10.88 -18.13 -4.06
CA SER A 171 11.57 -17.66 -2.84
C SER A 171 10.82 -16.68 -1.94
N GLN A 172 9.63 -16.19 -2.31
CA GLN A 172 8.87 -15.18 -1.53
C GLN A 172 7.43 -15.61 -1.23
N LEU A 173 6.73 -16.18 -2.22
CA LEU A 173 5.28 -16.32 -2.15
C LEU A 173 4.82 -17.57 -1.39
N HIS A 174 3.96 -17.36 -0.39
CA HIS A 174 3.46 -18.35 0.56
C HIS A 174 1.92 -18.35 0.54
N LEU A 175 1.37 -18.55 -0.66
CA LEU A 175 -0.05 -18.35 -0.98
C LEU A 175 -0.98 -19.25 -0.15
N SER A 176 -1.74 -18.61 0.73
CA SER A 176 -2.66 -19.26 1.68
C SER A 176 -3.93 -19.80 1.00
N THR A 177 -4.46 -20.90 1.54
CA THR A 177 -5.74 -21.50 1.10
C THR A 177 -6.89 -21.27 2.08
N HIS A 178 -6.64 -20.57 3.19
CA HIS A 178 -7.66 -20.30 4.20
C HIS A 178 -8.81 -19.44 3.65
N PRO A 179 -10.05 -19.57 4.16
CA PRO A 179 -11.14 -18.68 3.76
C PRO A 179 -10.87 -17.24 4.20
N GLU A 180 -11.32 -16.27 3.40
CA GLU A 180 -11.46 -14.88 3.86
C GLU A 180 -12.52 -14.79 4.97
N LYS A 181 -12.30 -13.93 5.97
CA LYS A 181 -13.18 -13.72 7.13
C LYS A 181 -13.79 -12.32 7.08
N ASN A 182 -14.71 -12.14 6.14
CA ASN A 182 -15.35 -10.85 5.82
C ASN A 182 -16.81 -10.78 6.34
N ASP A 183 -17.01 -11.06 7.63
CA ASP A 183 -18.34 -11.11 8.30
C ASP A 183 -18.67 -9.89 9.19
N ALA A 184 -17.69 -9.01 9.42
CA ALA A 184 -17.75 -7.93 10.38
C ALA A 184 -18.50 -6.67 9.89
N PHE A 185 -18.90 -6.61 8.61
CA PHE A 185 -19.42 -5.41 7.96
C PHE A 185 -20.51 -5.72 6.91
N ASN A 186 -21.18 -4.67 6.44
CA ASN A 186 -22.05 -4.68 5.26
C ASN A 186 -21.61 -3.57 4.31
N VAL A 187 -21.61 -3.83 3.00
CA VAL A 187 -21.42 -2.77 1.99
C VAL A 187 -22.76 -2.10 1.70
N VAL A 188 -22.81 -0.77 1.75
CA VAL A 188 -24.02 0.05 1.58
C VAL A 188 -23.76 1.21 0.63
N GLU A 189 -24.82 1.78 0.04
CA GLU A 189 -24.72 3.00 -0.76
C GLU A 189 -24.37 4.20 0.12
N MET A 190 -23.40 5.01 -0.32
CA MET A 190 -23.03 6.29 0.30
C MET A 190 -22.93 7.40 -0.77
N PRO A 191 -24.06 7.85 -1.36
CA PRO A 191 -24.03 8.82 -2.48
C PRO A 191 -23.36 10.15 -2.12
N HIS A 192 -23.36 10.52 -0.84
CA HIS A 192 -22.70 11.72 -0.31
C HIS A 192 -21.16 11.62 -0.25
N LYS A 193 -20.60 10.41 -0.48
CA LYS A 193 -19.18 10.15 -0.73
C LYS A 193 -18.91 9.69 -2.18
N GLY A 194 -19.91 9.77 -3.07
CA GLY A 194 -19.77 9.45 -4.50
C GLY A 194 -19.85 7.96 -4.88
N GLY A 195 -20.14 7.05 -3.95
CA GLY A 195 -20.13 5.61 -4.25
C GLY A 195 -20.74 4.73 -3.15
N MET A 196 -20.04 3.65 -2.83
CA MET A 196 -20.40 2.71 -1.75
C MET A 196 -19.60 3.03 -0.47
N GLY A 197 -19.86 2.30 0.62
CA GLY A 197 -19.03 2.28 1.81
C GLY A 197 -19.30 1.06 2.68
N ALA A 198 -18.38 0.69 3.55
CA ALA A 198 -18.55 -0.37 4.55
C ALA A 198 -19.09 0.19 5.88
N ILE A 199 -20.11 -0.45 6.46
CA ILE A 199 -20.57 -0.18 7.84
C ILE A 199 -20.45 -1.45 8.69
N ALA A 200 -20.06 -1.34 9.95
CA ALA A 200 -19.92 -2.49 10.84
C ALA A 200 -21.27 -3.22 11.05
N SER A 201 -21.28 -4.55 10.88
CA SER A 201 -22.49 -5.39 11.03
C SER A 201 -22.86 -5.62 12.51
N ARG A 202 -21.89 -5.44 13.40
CA ARG A 202 -21.94 -5.65 14.84
C ARG A 202 -21.00 -4.67 15.55
N ARG A 203 -20.84 -4.80 16.87
CA ARG A 203 -19.77 -4.13 17.59
C ARG A 203 -18.44 -4.82 17.27
N LEU A 204 -17.40 -4.01 17.04
CA LEU A 204 -16.03 -4.44 16.78
C LEU A 204 -15.13 -3.90 17.90
N GLU A 205 -14.18 -4.70 18.37
CA GLU A 205 -13.26 -4.32 19.46
C GLU A 205 -11.93 -3.77 18.96
N SER A 206 -11.20 -2.99 19.78
CA SER A 206 -9.83 -2.56 19.46
C SER A 206 -8.93 -3.76 19.16
N GLY A 207 -8.21 -3.69 18.05
CA GLY A 207 -7.29 -4.71 17.55
C GLY A 207 -7.96 -5.91 16.87
N GLU A 208 -9.29 -5.97 16.80
CA GLU A 208 -9.98 -7.06 16.13
C GLU A 208 -9.67 -7.06 14.62
N LEU A 209 -9.29 -8.23 14.08
CA LEU A 209 -9.22 -8.48 12.63
C LEU A 209 -10.64 -8.48 12.06
N VAL A 210 -10.95 -7.46 11.26
CA VAL A 210 -12.31 -7.18 10.74
C VAL A 210 -12.46 -7.52 9.26
N ILE A 211 -11.37 -7.48 8.49
CA ILE A 211 -11.27 -7.93 7.10
C ILE A 211 -9.93 -8.66 6.94
N ASN A 212 -9.94 -9.78 6.21
CA ASN A 212 -8.75 -10.19 5.45
C ASN A 212 -9.19 -10.52 4.01
N SER A 213 -8.36 -10.15 3.03
CA SER A 213 -8.67 -10.41 1.62
C SER A 213 -7.41 -10.65 0.81
N ARG A 214 -7.50 -11.40 -0.30
CA ARG A 214 -6.35 -11.67 -1.18
C ARG A 214 -6.33 -10.80 -2.42
N ALA A 215 -5.11 -10.50 -2.87
CA ALA A 215 -4.90 -9.76 -4.09
C ALA A 215 -5.56 -10.50 -5.27
N THR A 216 -6.39 -9.77 -6.00
CA THR A 216 -7.19 -10.30 -7.10
C THR A 216 -6.52 -10.04 -8.44
N LEU A 217 -5.98 -8.83 -8.60
CA LEU A 217 -5.22 -8.40 -9.77
C LEU A 217 -3.96 -7.70 -9.25
N LEU A 218 -2.79 -8.10 -9.74
CA LEU A 218 -1.51 -7.45 -9.49
C LEU A 218 -0.92 -6.94 -10.80
N VAL A 219 -0.42 -5.71 -10.84
CA VAL A 219 0.18 -5.09 -12.02
C VAL A 219 1.48 -4.38 -11.62
N SER A 220 2.60 -4.70 -12.28
CA SER A 220 3.90 -4.05 -12.01
C SER A 220 3.85 -2.54 -12.25
N VAL A 221 4.71 -1.79 -11.56
CA VAL A 221 4.80 -0.32 -11.59
C VAL A 221 6.26 0.14 -11.79
N GLU A 222 6.98 -0.55 -12.67
CA GLU A 222 8.32 -0.20 -13.12
C GLU A 222 8.35 1.06 -14.02
N GLU A 223 9.52 1.68 -14.17
CA GLU A 223 9.74 2.82 -15.09
C GLU A 223 9.25 2.53 -16.52
N ALA A 224 9.48 1.30 -16.99
CA ALA A 224 9.03 0.77 -18.29
C ALA A 224 7.49 0.62 -18.43
N THR A 225 6.69 1.03 -17.44
CA THR A 225 5.23 0.93 -17.46
C THR A 225 4.50 2.27 -17.59
N TYR A 226 5.15 3.41 -17.28
CA TYR A 226 4.46 4.70 -17.16
C TYR A 226 4.01 5.30 -18.48
N ASP A 227 4.92 5.44 -19.45
CA ASP A 227 4.64 6.03 -20.78
C ASP A 227 4.34 4.97 -21.86
N ARG A 228 4.25 3.69 -21.46
CA ARG A 228 4.11 2.55 -22.38
C ARG A 228 2.75 2.55 -23.12
N PRO A 229 2.70 2.65 -24.46
CA PRO A 229 1.48 3.03 -25.19
C PRO A 229 0.39 1.95 -25.26
N ASP A 230 0.71 0.69 -24.98
CA ASP A 230 -0.25 -0.43 -24.91
C ASP A 230 -0.58 -0.86 -23.46
N TRP A 231 -0.08 -0.14 -22.44
CA TRP A 231 -0.23 -0.55 -21.04
C TRP A 231 -1.69 -0.61 -20.56
N PHE A 232 -2.53 0.31 -21.02
CA PHE A 232 -3.97 0.31 -20.72
C PHE A 232 -4.68 -0.92 -21.33
N HIS A 233 -4.25 -1.35 -22.52
CA HIS A 233 -4.75 -2.56 -23.16
C HIS A 233 -4.32 -3.83 -22.40
N ILE A 234 -3.07 -3.89 -21.92
CA ILE A 234 -2.55 -4.98 -21.10
C ILE A 234 -3.30 -5.08 -19.77
N ARG A 235 -3.48 -3.95 -19.07
CA ARG A 235 -4.30 -3.82 -17.85
C ARG A 235 -5.74 -4.32 -18.09
N LYS A 236 -6.33 -3.96 -19.22
CA LYS A 236 -7.67 -4.40 -19.62
C LYS A 236 -7.76 -5.90 -19.91
N LEU A 237 -6.79 -6.47 -20.62
CA LEU A 237 -6.71 -7.90 -20.90
C LEU A 237 -6.50 -8.71 -19.60
N ALA A 238 -5.71 -8.20 -18.66
CA ALA A 238 -5.53 -8.81 -17.35
C ALA A 238 -6.83 -8.82 -16.54
N ALA A 239 -7.58 -7.71 -16.53
CA ALA A 239 -8.91 -7.66 -15.93
C ALA A 239 -9.88 -8.65 -16.60
N ASP A 240 -9.86 -8.79 -17.94
CA ASP A 240 -10.70 -9.73 -18.71
C ASP A 240 -10.46 -11.22 -18.40
N LEU A 241 -9.26 -11.57 -17.92
CA LEU A 241 -8.84 -12.96 -17.63
C LEU A 241 -9.27 -13.49 -16.26
N LEU A 242 -9.81 -12.64 -15.38
CA LEU A 242 -10.35 -13.05 -14.08
C LEU A 242 -11.66 -13.87 -14.21
N PRO A 243 -12.07 -14.63 -13.17
CA PRO A 243 -13.39 -15.28 -13.13
C PRO A 243 -14.57 -14.30 -13.19
N LEU A 244 -15.73 -14.75 -13.68
CA LEU A 244 -16.87 -13.87 -14.02
C LEU A 244 -17.38 -13.03 -12.84
N GLU A 245 -17.56 -13.64 -11.66
CA GLU A 245 -18.02 -12.92 -10.46
C GLU A 245 -16.99 -11.89 -9.99
N THR A 246 -15.70 -12.26 -10.05
CA THR A 246 -14.56 -11.41 -9.73
C THR A 246 -14.49 -10.18 -10.65
N ARG A 247 -14.71 -10.37 -11.96
CA ARG A 247 -14.81 -9.27 -12.94
C ARG A 247 -16.04 -8.40 -12.70
N GLY A 248 -17.15 -8.99 -12.26
CA GLY A 248 -18.30 -8.24 -11.76
C GLY A 248 -17.99 -7.43 -10.50
N GLY A 249 -17.17 -7.96 -9.58
CA GLY A 249 -16.70 -7.26 -8.39
C GLY A 249 -15.83 -6.04 -8.75
N LEU A 250 -14.85 -6.24 -9.64
CA LEU A 250 -13.98 -5.20 -10.20
C LEU A 250 -14.78 -4.12 -10.94
N ALA A 251 -15.72 -4.52 -11.81
CA ALA A 251 -16.62 -3.62 -12.55
C ALA A 251 -17.55 -2.77 -11.66
N ARG A 252 -17.57 -3.03 -10.35
CA ARG A 252 -18.34 -2.28 -9.35
C ARG A 252 -17.45 -1.51 -8.37
N LEU A 253 -16.14 -1.42 -8.59
CA LEU A 253 -15.26 -0.47 -7.88
C LEU A 253 -15.45 0.95 -8.41
N PHE A 254 -14.80 1.94 -7.78
CA PHE A 254 -14.77 3.31 -8.30
C PHE A 254 -13.75 3.42 -9.44
N GLY A 255 -14.07 4.14 -10.51
CA GLY A 255 -13.17 4.35 -11.65
C GLY A 255 -13.77 5.33 -12.64
N THR A 256 -12.93 5.97 -13.44
CA THR A 256 -13.33 7.04 -14.38
C THR A 256 -12.75 6.79 -15.77
N GLY A 257 -13.51 7.09 -16.82
CA GLY A 257 -13.12 6.84 -18.21
C GLY A 257 -14.33 6.57 -19.09
N ASP A 258 -14.24 6.97 -20.36
CA ASP A 258 -15.32 6.75 -21.35
C ASP A 258 -15.17 5.40 -22.10
N SER A 259 -13.96 4.82 -22.13
CA SER A 259 -13.70 3.47 -22.67
C SER A 259 -13.46 2.44 -21.56
N GLU A 260 -13.51 1.14 -21.92
CA GLU A 260 -13.17 0.07 -20.97
C GLU A 260 -11.70 0.12 -20.52
N GLU A 261 -10.78 0.56 -21.39
CA GLU A 261 -9.33 0.55 -21.13
C GLU A 261 -8.92 1.72 -20.21
N ASP A 262 -9.50 2.92 -20.45
CA ASP A 262 -9.36 4.08 -19.56
C ASP A 262 -9.95 3.75 -18.18
N TRP A 263 -11.18 3.21 -18.17
CA TRP A 263 -11.91 2.94 -16.93
C TRP A 263 -11.26 1.85 -16.09
N ILE A 264 -10.74 0.78 -16.71
CA ILE A 264 -10.02 -0.27 -15.98
C ILE A 264 -8.68 0.25 -15.44
N SER A 265 -7.94 1.06 -16.19
CA SER A 265 -6.70 1.67 -15.68
C SER A 265 -7.00 2.57 -14.48
N SER A 266 -7.98 3.47 -14.61
CA SER A 266 -8.44 4.31 -13.49
C SER A 266 -8.99 3.50 -12.31
N ALA A 267 -9.68 2.39 -12.55
CA ALA A 267 -10.17 1.52 -11.47
C ALA A 267 -9.06 0.70 -10.80
N ILE A 268 -7.97 0.38 -11.50
CA ILE A 268 -6.77 -0.18 -10.88
C ILE A 268 -6.15 0.88 -9.97
N ASP A 269 -5.79 2.04 -10.50
CA ASP A 269 -5.09 3.09 -9.74
C ASP A 269 -5.92 3.52 -8.51
N MET A 270 -7.20 3.88 -8.69
CA MET A 270 -8.05 4.40 -7.60
C MET A 270 -8.37 3.39 -6.47
N ASN A 271 -8.04 2.10 -6.62
CA ASN A 271 -8.41 1.04 -5.67
C ASN A 271 -7.25 0.11 -5.29
N SER A 272 -6.03 0.39 -5.76
CA SER A 272 -4.86 -0.45 -5.48
C SER A 272 -4.15 -0.07 -4.19
N PHE A 273 -3.57 -1.09 -3.58
CA PHE A 273 -2.62 -1.03 -2.49
C PHE A 273 -1.25 -1.43 -3.05
N GLU A 274 -0.20 -0.80 -2.57
CA GLU A 274 1.17 -1.12 -2.97
C GLU A 274 1.65 -2.41 -2.31
N ILE A 275 2.38 -3.23 -3.06
CA ILE A 275 3.00 -4.48 -2.60
C ILE A 275 4.30 -4.69 -3.40
N SER A 276 5.35 -5.23 -2.80
CA SER A 276 6.64 -5.41 -3.49
C SER A 276 6.97 -6.88 -3.68
N LEU A 277 7.37 -7.23 -4.89
CA LEU A 277 7.70 -8.59 -5.34
C LEU A 277 9.11 -8.63 -5.95
N GLY A 278 9.54 -9.82 -6.36
CA GLY A 278 10.87 -10.03 -6.93
C GLY A 278 11.93 -10.34 -5.88
N LYS A 279 13.16 -10.54 -6.34
CA LYS A 279 14.30 -10.84 -5.47
C LYS A 279 14.60 -9.64 -4.56
N ASP A 280 14.72 -9.90 -3.26
CA ASP A 280 14.87 -8.87 -2.22
C ASP A 280 13.69 -7.88 -2.13
N SER A 281 12.54 -8.19 -2.76
CA SER A 281 11.30 -7.37 -2.79
C SER A 281 11.49 -5.96 -3.39
N ASP A 282 12.19 -5.86 -4.51
CA ASP A 282 12.57 -4.58 -5.14
C ASP A 282 11.62 -4.07 -6.25
N VAL A 283 10.71 -4.90 -6.78
CA VAL A 283 9.77 -4.50 -7.84
C VAL A 283 8.40 -4.14 -7.25
N PRO A 284 7.90 -2.89 -7.40
CA PRO A 284 6.60 -2.48 -6.88
C PRO A 284 5.43 -2.93 -7.78
N PHE A 285 4.32 -3.30 -7.15
CA PHE A 285 3.07 -3.72 -7.79
C PHE A 285 1.87 -2.98 -7.21
N PHE A 286 0.92 -2.64 -8.07
CA PHE A 286 -0.44 -2.27 -7.69
C PHE A 286 -1.30 -3.53 -7.54
N ALA A 287 -1.72 -3.82 -6.31
CA ALA A 287 -2.57 -4.96 -5.97
C ALA A 287 -4.00 -4.50 -5.62
N VAL A 288 -4.98 -5.01 -6.36
CA VAL A 288 -6.41 -4.73 -6.15
C VAL A 288 -7.03 -5.80 -5.24
N PHE A 289 -7.67 -5.36 -4.16
CA PHE A 289 -8.34 -6.22 -3.17
C PHE A 289 -9.83 -5.83 -3.04
N LEU A 290 -10.72 -6.60 -3.68
CA LEU A 290 -12.12 -6.23 -3.93
C LEU A 290 -12.96 -5.85 -2.69
N THR A 291 -12.61 -6.38 -1.52
CA THR A 291 -13.28 -6.10 -0.24
C THR A 291 -12.71 -4.83 0.45
N PRO A 292 -11.39 -4.72 0.71
CA PRO A 292 -10.73 -3.49 1.15
C PRO A 292 -11.10 -2.22 0.38
N SER A 293 -11.21 -2.29 -0.95
CA SER A 293 -11.64 -1.17 -1.82
C SER A 293 -13.11 -0.73 -1.62
N ARG A 294 -13.75 -1.13 -0.50
CA ARG A 294 -15.06 -0.66 -0.02
C ARG A 294 -14.98 0.23 1.22
N LEU A 295 -13.80 0.40 1.82
CA LEU A 295 -13.61 1.29 2.97
C LEU A 295 -13.24 2.69 2.48
N ASN A 296 -14.10 3.66 2.77
CA ASN A 296 -13.90 5.05 2.38
C ASN A 296 -12.78 5.72 3.19
N HIS A 297 -12.30 6.84 2.68
CA HIS A 297 -11.40 7.72 3.42
C HIS A 297 -12.07 8.37 4.65
N ASP A 298 -11.32 8.40 5.76
CA ASP A 298 -11.34 9.50 6.73
C ASP A 298 -9.89 9.92 7.05
N CYS A 299 -9.65 11.20 7.37
CA CYS A 299 -8.33 11.69 7.77
C CYS A 299 -7.94 11.26 9.19
N ARG A 300 -8.88 10.75 9.99
CA ARG A 300 -8.68 10.11 11.30
C ARG A 300 -9.46 8.79 11.32
N PRO A 301 -8.93 7.75 10.64
CA PRO A 301 -9.65 6.50 10.39
C PRO A 301 -9.94 5.72 11.67
N ASN A 302 -10.85 4.75 11.57
CA ASN A 302 -11.12 3.78 12.64
C ASN A 302 -10.63 2.36 12.33
N THR A 303 -10.09 2.13 11.14
CA THR A 303 -9.52 0.87 10.68
C THR A 303 -8.09 1.11 10.17
N ALA A 304 -7.16 0.25 10.57
CA ALA A 304 -5.79 0.14 10.04
C ALA A 304 -5.71 -1.01 9.03
N PHE A 305 -4.64 -1.05 8.23
CA PHE A 305 -4.31 -2.22 7.41
C PHE A 305 -2.80 -2.44 7.31
N HIS A 306 -2.41 -3.69 7.06
CA HIS A 306 -1.12 -4.05 6.47
C HIS A 306 -1.32 -5.02 5.32
N VAL A 307 -0.41 -4.98 4.36
CA VAL A 307 -0.32 -5.92 3.25
C VAL A 307 0.85 -6.86 3.53
N ASP A 308 0.62 -8.16 3.44
CA ASP A 308 1.65 -9.20 3.50
C ASP A 308 2.04 -9.62 2.07
N SER A 309 3.25 -9.22 1.67
CA SER A 309 3.84 -9.55 0.37
C SER A 309 4.12 -11.04 0.17
N GLU A 310 4.24 -11.84 1.23
CA GLU A 310 4.46 -13.28 1.12
C GLU A 310 3.14 -14.01 0.78
N SER A 311 2.08 -13.80 1.57
CA SER A 311 0.80 -14.49 1.34
C SER A 311 -0.12 -13.85 0.29
N LEU A 312 0.20 -12.61 -0.15
CA LEU A 312 -0.67 -11.73 -0.94
C LEU A 312 -2.02 -11.43 -0.26
N GLU A 313 -2.04 -11.39 1.08
CA GLU A 313 -3.18 -10.96 1.89
C GLU A 313 -3.02 -9.50 2.36
N ILE A 314 -4.14 -8.81 2.49
CA ILE A 314 -4.25 -7.58 3.26
C ILE A 314 -5.14 -7.84 4.48
N HIS A 315 -4.63 -7.47 5.65
CA HIS A 315 -5.30 -7.64 6.93
C HIS A 315 -5.71 -6.27 7.46
N MET A 316 -6.97 -6.12 7.87
CA MET A 316 -7.48 -4.86 8.40
C MET A 316 -7.99 -5.02 9.83
N HIS A 317 -7.57 -4.11 10.71
CA HIS A 317 -7.83 -4.16 12.14
C HIS A 317 -8.54 -2.90 12.64
N ALA A 318 -9.52 -3.06 13.53
CA ALA A 318 -10.20 -1.92 14.14
C ALA A 318 -9.28 -1.20 15.15
N LEU A 319 -8.92 0.05 14.87
CA LEU A 319 -8.04 0.86 15.73
C LEU A 319 -8.67 1.19 17.10
N ARG A 320 -10.00 1.24 17.12
CA ARG A 320 -10.82 1.55 18.29
C ARG A 320 -12.09 0.70 18.27
N VAL A 321 -12.89 0.81 19.32
CA VAL A 321 -14.27 0.31 19.29
C VAL A 321 -15.03 0.96 18.12
N ILE A 322 -15.67 0.13 17.29
CA ILE A 322 -16.58 0.56 16.21
C ILE A 322 -17.99 0.04 16.54
N SER A 323 -18.98 0.91 16.37
CA SER A 323 -20.38 0.64 16.72
C SER A 323 -21.14 -0.04 15.57
N PRO A 324 -22.18 -0.87 15.82
CA PRO A 324 -23.03 -1.38 14.75
C PRO A 324 -23.62 -0.23 13.92
N GLY A 325 -23.48 -0.30 12.59
CA GLY A 325 -23.91 0.76 11.67
C GLY A 325 -22.99 1.97 11.56
N GLU A 326 -21.86 2.00 12.28
CA GLU A 326 -20.80 2.98 12.08
C GLU A 326 -19.96 2.63 10.84
N GLU A 327 -19.55 3.64 10.08
CA GLU A 327 -18.74 3.46 8.87
C GLU A 327 -17.31 3.00 9.22
N MET A 328 -16.80 2.01 8.50
CA MET A 328 -15.41 1.58 8.55
C MET A 328 -14.59 2.35 7.52
N THR A 329 -13.49 2.96 7.98
CA THR A 329 -12.70 3.94 7.23
C THR A 329 -11.20 3.72 7.41
N ILE A 330 -10.45 3.94 6.34
CA ILE A 330 -8.97 3.96 6.31
C ILE A 330 -8.48 5.34 5.89
N SER A 331 -7.18 5.63 6.04
CA SER A 331 -6.58 6.79 5.37
C SER A 331 -6.05 6.39 4.00
N TYR A 332 -6.22 7.24 2.98
CA TYR A 332 -5.62 7.03 1.65
C TYR A 332 -4.27 7.77 1.49
N ARG A 333 -3.78 8.38 2.58
CA ARG A 333 -2.68 9.36 2.59
C ARG A 333 -2.14 9.58 4.01
N ASP A 334 -0.90 10.04 4.16
CA ASP A 334 -0.28 10.36 5.44
C ASP A 334 -1.13 11.33 6.29
N MET A 335 -1.48 10.91 7.50
CA MET A 335 -2.38 11.64 8.40
C MET A 335 -1.75 12.88 9.04
N THR A 336 -0.43 13.06 8.97
CA THR A 336 0.28 14.16 9.66
C THR A 336 0.23 15.51 8.92
N GLN A 337 -0.12 15.54 7.64
CA GLN A 337 -0.17 16.79 6.84
C GLN A 337 -1.26 17.81 7.27
N THR A 338 -1.06 19.09 6.91
CA THR A 338 -1.95 20.25 7.19
C THR A 338 -3.26 20.26 6.38
N ARG A 339 -4.31 21.00 6.80
CA ARG A 339 -5.66 20.94 6.19
C ARG A 339 -5.65 21.20 4.69
N GLU A 340 -4.83 22.14 4.23
CA GLU A 340 -4.68 22.46 2.81
C GLU A 340 -4.10 21.27 2.03
N LYS A 341 -2.98 20.70 2.51
CA LYS A 341 -2.34 19.53 1.91
C LYS A 341 -3.24 18.30 1.95
N ARG A 342 -3.98 18.06 3.06
CA ARG A 342 -5.00 16.99 3.17
C ARG A 342 -6.09 17.09 2.10
N GLN A 343 -6.49 18.30 1.71
CA GLN A 343 -7.48 18.54 0.66
C GLN A 343 -6.86 18.46 -0.75
N ALA A 344 -5.61 18.88 -0.94
CA ALA A 344 -4.92 18.81 -2.22
C ALA A 344 -4.65 17.35 -2.63
N ASP A 345 -4.12 16.53 -1.73
CA ASP A 345 -3.78 15.12 -2.01
C ASP A 345 -5.02 14.30 -2.36
N ILE A 346 -6.10 14.45 -1.59
CA ILE A 346 -7.30 13.63 -1.74
C ILE A 346 -8.12 14.00 -2.99
N ALA A 347 -7.91 15.19 -3.56
CA ALA A 347 -8.62 15.65 -4.74
C ALA A 347 -8.34 14.78 -5.98
N HIS A 348 -7.22 14.06 -6.03
CA HIS A 348 -6.94 13.09 -7.10
C HIS A 348 -8.03 12.01 -7.19
N TYR A 349 -8.57 11.56 -6.06
CA TYR A 349 -9.66 10.57 -6.00
C TYR A 349 -11.03 11.11 -6.47
N GLY A 350 -11.10 12.33 -7.00
CA GLY A 350 -12.33 12.90 -7.56
C GLY A 350 -13.36 13.36 -6.53
N PHE A 351 -13.02 13.40 -5.23
CA PHE A 351 -13.92 13.87 -4.16
C PHE A 351 -13.25 14.89 -3.23
N GLN A 352 -14.07 15.71 -2.58
CA GLN A 352 -13.62 16.61 -1.51
C GLN A 352 -13.80 15.92 -0.16
N CYS A 353 -12.74 15.80 0.65
CA CYS A 353 -12.86 15.14 1.95
C CYS A 353 -13.67 15.99 2.94
N THR A 354 -14.83 15.48 3.35
CA THR A 354 -15.76 16.13 4.29
C THR A 354 -15.75 15.49 5.67
N CYS A 355 -14.66 14.83 6.08
CA CYS A 355 -14.52 14.20 7.39
C CYS A 355 -14.66 15.18 8.57
N ALA A 356 -14.77 14.68 9.80
CA ALA A 356 -14.88 15.52 10.99
C ALA A 356 -13.67 16.47 11.16
N HIS A 357 -12.48 16.05 10.74
CA HIS A 357 -11.26 16.88 10.76
C HIS A 357 -11.31 18.01 9.72
N CYS A 358 -11.59 17.67 8.46
CA CYS A 358 -11.66 18.67 7.39
C CYS A 358 -12.82 19.67 7.53
N ARG A 359 -13.87 19.32 8.30
CA ARG A 359 -14.98 20.22 8.68
C ARG A 359 -14.68 21.11 9.90
N MET A 360 -13.47 21.07 10.48
CA MET A 360 -13.05 22.02 11.51
C MET A 360 -13.13 23.47 11.00
N ASN A 361 -13.59 24.39 11.85
CA ASN A 361 -13.51 25.82 11.55
C ASN A 361 -12.04 26.29 11.50
N ASP A 362 -11.76 27.44 10.88
CA ASP A 362 -10.39 27.84 10.58
C ASP A 362 -9.50 27.97 11.83
N ALA A 363 -10.04 28.42 12.97
CA ALA A 363 -9.29 28.49 14.22
C ALA A 363 -8.96 27.10 14.79
N GLN A 364 -9.88 26.13 14.67
CA GLN A 364 -9.61 24.73 15.03
C GLN A 364 -8.62 24.06 14.07
N ALA A 365 -8.73 24.36 12.77
CA ALA A 365 -7.86 23.83 11.74
C ALA A 365 -6.42 24.33 11.89
N SER A 366 -6.20 25.65 12.00
CA SER A 366 -4.86 26.21 12.22
C SER A 366 -4.22 25.75 13.54
N GLU A 367 -5.02 25.51 14.58
CA GLU A 367 -4.53 24.98 15.86
C GLU A 367 -4.20 23.47 15.79
N SER A 368 -4.86 22.71 14.92
CA SER A 368 -4.50 21.32 14.61
C SER A 368 -3.26 21.26 13.73
N ASP A 369 -3.21 22.05 12.67
CA ASP A 369 -2.06 22.11 11.76
C ASP A 369 -0.79 22.59 12.51
N ARG A 370 -0.92 23.51 13.50
CA ARG A 370 0.17 23.87 14.44
C ARG A 370 0.65 22.70 15.29
N ARG A 371 -0.26 21.86 15.80
CA ARG A 371 0.11 20.64 16.56
C ARG A 371 0.81 19.61 15.67
N LEU A 372 0.43 19.53 14.40
CA LEU A 372 1.04 18.61 13.44
C LEU A 372 2.47 19.04 13.08
N THR A 373 2.71 20.33 12.81
CA THR A 373 4.08 20.86 12.66
C THR A 373 4.93 20.62 13.92
N ARG A 374 4.36 20.83 15.12
CA ARG A 374 5.08 20.54 16.38
C ARG A 374 5.39 19.04 16.57
N LEU A 375 4.50 18.15 16.11
CA LEU A 375 4.72 16.71 16.14
C LEU A 375 5.84 16.28 15.18
N GLU A 376 5.93 16.90 14.00
CA GLU A 376 7.01 16.71 13.03
C GLU A 376 8.36 17.22 13.59
N GLU A 377 8.40 18.45 14.11
CA GLU A 377 9.56 19.03 14.81
C GLU A 377 10.10 18.09 15.89
N LEU A 378 9.21 17.59 16.75
CA LEU A 378 9.55 16.69 17.86
C LEU A 378 9.99 15.32 17.39
N SER A 379 9.32 14.75 16.39
CA SER A 379 9.70 13.44 15.83
C SER A 379 11.13 13.50 15.30
N ASN A 380 11.45 14.51 14.50
CA ASN A 380 12.79 14.73 13.95
C ASN A 380 13.84 15.02 15.05
N LYS A 381 13.54 15.92 15.99
CA LYS A 381 14.50 16.31 17.05
C LYS A 381 14.85 15.16 18.00
N LEU A 382 13.86 14.38 18.44
CA LEU A 382 14.06 13.33 19.44
C LEU A 382 14.85 12.13 18.89
N VAL A 383 14.86 11.96 17.56
CA VAL A 383 15.59 10.89 16.86
C VAL A 383 16.92 11.33 16.24
N ASP A 384 17.22 12.63 16.16
CA ASP A 384 18.54 13.09 15.72
C ASP A 384 19.59 12.82 16.80
N TRP A 385 20.55 11.94 16.53
CA TRP A 385 21.63 11.58 17.44
C TRP A 385 22.79 12.57 17.47
N ASN A 386 22.79 13.55 16.56
CA ASN A 386 23.75 14.67 16.56
C ASN A 386 23.29 15.82 17.48
N GLU A 387 22.01 15.88 17.86
CA GLU A 387 21.51 16.82 18.86
C GLU A 387 22.10 16.50 20.25
N ALA A 388 22.80 17.47 20.83
CA ALA A 388 23.49 17.30 22.10
C ALA A 388 22.53 16.94 23.25
N ALA A 389 23.01 16.16 24.22
CA ALA A 389 22.21 15.63 25.33
C ALA A 389 21.48 16.69 26.17
N ASN A 390 21.96 17.94 26.18
CA ASN A 390 21.36 19.07 26.87
C ASN A 390 20.31 19.84 26.03
N GLN A 391 20.12 19.49 24.76
CA GLN A 391 19.10 20.05 23.87
C GLN A 391 17.83 19.19 23.83
N VAL A 392 17.96 17.87 23.99
CA VAL A 392 16.85 16.91 24.04
C VAL A 392 16.22 16.89 25.43
N MET A 393 14.96 17.30 25.55
CA MET A 393 14.26 17.36 26.84
C MET A 393 13.33 16.15 27.03
N LEU A 394 13.25 15.62 28.26
CA LEU A 394 12.52 14.38 28.53
C LEU A 394 10.98 14.55 28.57
N ASP A 395 10.50 15.78 28.71
CA ASP A 395 9.09 16.17 28.62
C ASP A 395 8.64 16.40 27.17
N GLU A 396 9.54 16.70 26.23
CA GLU A 396 9.23 16.73 24.79
C GLU A 396 8.78 15.35 24.26
N ALA A 397 9.31 14.26 24.83
CA ALA A 397 8.85 12.90 24.57
C ALA A 397 7.53 12.54 25.30
N GLU A 398 7.03 13.40 26.20
CA GLU A 398 5.65 13.35 26.70
C GLU A 398 4.73 14.20 25.80
N GLU A 399 5.17 15.41 25.42
CA GLU A 399 4.49 16.32 24.47
C GLU A 399 4.17 15.60 23.15
N LEU A 400 5.15 14.91 22.55
CA LEU A 400 4.96 14.13 21.32
C LEU A 400 3.77 13.16 21.45
N LEU A 401 3.72 12.39 22.54
CA LEU A 401 2.66 11.40 22.78
C LEU A 401 1.31 12.05 23.05
N GLU A 402 1.27 13.21 23.71
CA GLU A 402 0.04 13.99 23.86
C GLU A 402 -0.45 14.53 22.51
N LEU A 403 0.44 14.95 21.61
CA LEU A 403 0.07 15.40 20.26
C LEU A 403 -0.53 14.25 19.43
N TYR A 404 0.08 13.05 19.44
CA TYR A 404 -0.48 11.85 18.80
C TYR A 404 -1.92 11.55 19.27
N LEU A 405 -2.17 11.65 20.58
CA LEU A 405 -3.48 11.39 21.19
C LEU A 405 -4.51 12.51 20.94
N LEU A 406 -4.09 13.78 21.00
CA LEU A 406 -4.93 14.95 20.72
C LEU A 406 -5.37 14.99 19.26
N GLU A 407 -4.46 14.63 18.35
CA GLU A 407 -4.75 14.54 16.92
C GLU A 407 -5.48 13.25 16.53
N ARG A 408 -5.50 12.20 17.37
CA ARG A 408 -6.02 10.86 17.05
C ARG A 408 -5.28 10.18 15.89
N LEU A 409 -3.96 10.20 15.96
CA LEU A 409 -3.09 9.48 15.03
C LEU A 409 -2.98 8.00 15.45
N ASP A 410 -4.12 7.37 15.72
CA ASP A 410 -4.23 6.05 16.35
C ASP A 410 -3.55 4.93 15.52
N ASN A 411 -3.46 5.11 14.20
CA ASN A 411 -2.77 4.22 13.26
C ASN A 411 -1.24 4.24 13.39
N ASN A 412 -0.67 5.43 13.67
CA ASN A 412 0.78 5.69 13.66
C ASN A 412 1.34 5.87 15.09
N ILE A 413 0.53 5.63 16.13
CA ILE A 413 0.94 5.85 17.53
C ILE A 413 2.08 4.90 17.98
N ALA A 414 2.31 3.81 17.24
CA ALA A 414 3.48 2.96 17.42
C ALA A 414 4.79 3.76 17.29
N ASP A 415 4.90 4.59 16.26
CA ASP A 415 6.05 5.45 15.95
C ASP A 415 6.37 6.37 17.14
N GLY A 416 5.35 7.09 17.64
CA GLY A 416 5.48 7.94 18.82
C GLY A 416 5.92 7.18 20.07
N TYR A 417 5.45 5.94 20.25
CA TYR A 417 5.92 5.06 21.32
C TYR A 417 7.36 4.56 21.11
N THR A 418 7.77 4.30 19.87
CA THR A 418 9.15 3.95 19.50
C THR A 418 10.10 5.09 19.81
N VAL A 419 9.81 6.32 19.34
CA VAL A 419 10.58 7.53 19.65
C VAL A 419 10.71 7.68 21.17
N ALA A 420 9.59 7.71 21.89
CA ALA A 420 9.60 7.87 23.34
C ALA A 420 10.41 6.77 24.06
N ALA A 421 10.27 5.50 23.65
CA ALA A 421 11.00 4.39 24.24
C ALA A 421 12.52 4.56 24.07
N VAL A 422 12.94 4.91 22.86
CA VAL A 422 14.35 5.08 22.49
C VAL A 422 14.95 6.32 23.18
N THR A 423 14.24 7.47 23.20
CA THR A 423 14.65 8.66 23.95
C THR A 423 14.82 8.36 25.44
N TYR A 424 13.88 7.66 26.10
CA TYR A 424 14.08 7.35 27.52
C TYR A 424 15.27 6.42 27.77
N ASN A 425 15.57 5.49 26.85
CA ASN A 425 16.74 4.64 27.00
C ASN A 425 18.06 5.39 26.82
N SER A 426 18.10 6.43 25.97
CA SER A 426 19.31 7.24 25.77
C SER A 426 19.76 8.01 27.00
N PHE A 427 18.87 8.24 27.96
CA PHE A 427 19.16 8.79 29.29
C PHE A 427 19.17 7.72 30.41
N GLY A 428 19.18 6.42 30.06
CA GLY A 428 19.23 5.31 31.00
C GLY A 428 17.93 5.04 31.78
N LEU A 429 16.80 5.64 31.39
CA LEU A 429 15.51 5.52 32.08
C LEU A 429 14.76 4.26 31.65
N THR A 430 15.38 3.09 31.88
CA THR A 430 14.97 1.81 31.26
C THR A 430 13.55 1.37 31.59
N THR A 431 13.03 1.69 32.79
CA THR A 431 11.62 1.45 33.15
C THR A 431 10.63 2.23 32.27
N ARG A 432 10.98 3.46 31.84
CA ARG A 432 10.17 4.23 30.88
C ARG A 432 10.34 3.68 29.47
N ALA A 433 11.57 3.37 29.05
CA ALA A 433 11.87 2.77 27.75
C ALA A 433 11.05 1.49 27.52
N ARG A 434 11.18 0.53 28.45
CA ARG A 434 10.43 -0.74 28.48
C ARG A 434 8.93 -0.53 28.32
N ARG A 435 8.35 0.40 29.11
CA ARG A 435 6.90 0.69 29.09
C ARG A 435 6.42 1.15 27.72
N TYR A 436 7.19 1.98 27.02
CA TYR A 436 6.81 2.48 25.71
C TYR A 436 7.13 1.50 24.58
N ALA A 437 8.23 0.75 24.65
CA ALA A 437 8.52 -0.34 23.71
C ALA A 437 7.42 -1.42 23.75
N THR A 438 6.96 -1.83 24.94
CA THR A 438 5.80 -2.74 25.08
C THR A 438 4.51 -2.19 24.44
N LYS A 439 4.30 -0.86 24.47
CA LYS A 439 3.15 -0.22 23.80
C LYS A 439 3.32 -0.17 22.28
N ALA A 440 4.52 0.15 21.79
CA ALA A 440 4.85 0.14 20.36
C ALA A 440 4.62 -1.25 19.77
N LEU A 441 5.11 -2.32 20.42
CA LEU A 441 4.85 -3.71 20.03
C LEU A 441 3.35 -4.04 19.96
N ALA A 442 2.58 -3.69 21.00
CA ALA A 442 1.15 -4.01 21.06
C ALA A 442 0.30 -3.33 19.96
N THR A 443 0.70 -2.12 19.54
CA THR A 443 0.03 -1.37 18.46
C THR A 443 0.57 -1.73 17.08
N GLY A 444 1.90 -1.81 16.93
CA GLY A 444 2.55 -2.12 15.66
C GLY A 444 2.27 -3.53 15.14
N LEU A 445 2.30 -4.57 15.98
CA LEU A 445 1.90 -5.93 15.55
C LEU A 445 0.45 -6.01 15.04
N THR A 446 -0.42 -5.13 15.53
CA THR A 446 -1.82 -5.04 15.11
C THR A 446 -1.97 -4.29 13.78
N ASN A 447 -1.19 -3.22 13.59
CA ASN A 447 -1.33 -2.32 12.44
C ASN A 447 -0.47 -2.79 11.25
N PHE A 448 0.73 -3.32 11.50
CA PHE A 448 1.78 -3.65 10.53
C PHE A 448 2.05 -5.16 10.36
N GLY A 449 1.49 -6.00 11.23
CA GLY A 449 1.56 -7.46 11.12
C GLY A 449 2.78 -8.10 11.80
N ALA A 450 3.02 -9.38 11.49
CA ALA A 450 4.06 -10.18 12.14
C ALA A 450 5.48 -9.94 11.61
N ASN A 451 5.60 -9.53 10.34
CA ASN A 451 6.87 -9.29 9.65
C ASN A 451 7.34 -7.81 9.75
N TRP A 452 6.78 -7.06 10.70
CA TRP A 452 7.12 -5.64 10.95
C TRP A 452 8.60 -5.50 11.35
N GLU A 453 9.41 -4.76 10.59
CA GLU A 453 10.88 -4.68 10.76
C GLU A 453 11.29 -4.27 12.20
N GLU A 454 10.58 -3.30 12.76
CA GLU A 454 10.85 -2.73 14.07
C GLU A 454 10.49 -3.69 15.23
N PHE A 455 9.82 -4.82 14.97
CA PHE A 455 9.40 -5.77 15.99
C PHE A 455 10.56 -6.29 16.86
N GLU A 456 11.61 -6.84 16.25
CA GLU A 456 12.68 -7.52 17.01
C GLU A 456 13.53 -6.53 17.85
N PRO A 457 13.93 -5.35 17.34
CA PRO A 457 14.58 -4.33 18.17
C PRO A 457 13.67 -3.78 19.28
N LEU A 458 12.38 -3.55 19.01
CA LEU A 458 11.44 -3.14 20.05
C LEU A 458 11.23 -4.25 21.09
N ARG A 459 11.28 -5.52 20.69
CA ARG A 459 11.28 -6.67 21.59
C ARG A 459 12.53 -6.67 22.47
N GLN A 460 13.72 -6.44 21.92
CA GLN A 460 14.95 -6.26 22.70
C GLN A 460 14.81 -5.08 23.68
N LEU A 461 14.32 -3.92 23.24
CA LEU A 461 14.10 -2.74 24.08
C LEU A 461 13.03 -2.94 25.17
N ALA A 462 12.07 -3.85 24.95
CA ALA A 462 11.06 -4.25 25.92
C ALA A 462 11.52 -5.36 26.89
N GLU A 463 12.49 -6.19 26.52
CA GLU A 463 13.01 -7.30 27.34
C GLU A 463 14.29 -6.94 28.10
N SER A 464 15.25 -6.34 27.39
CA SER A 464 16.59 -5.94 27.86
C SER A 464 16.96 -4.54 27.34
N PRO A 465 16.28 -3.46 27.78
CA PRO A 465 16.65 -2.08 27.43
C PRO A 465 18.09 -1.72 27.79
N GLU A 466 18.69 -2.37 28.79
CA GLU A 466 20.10 -2.25 29.16
C GLU A 466 21.08 -2.86 28.13
N GLU A 467 20.60 -3.76 27.24
CA GLU A 467 21.37 -4.42 26.17
C GLU A 467 21.09 -3.81 24.78
N HIS A 468 20.03 -3.02 24.64
CA HIS A 468 19.69 -2.32 23.39
C HIS A 468 20.68 -1.17 23.13
N TRP A 469 21.05 -0.96 21.86
CA TRP A 469 22.13 -0.06 21.45
C TRP A 469 22.00 1.37 22.02
N SER A 470 20.77 1.87 22.16
CA SER A 470 20.48 3.22 22.64
C SER A 470 20.68 3.41 24.15
N HIS A 471 21.07 2.38 24.92
CA HIS A 471 21.19 2.50 26.37
C HIS A 471 22.27 3.51 26.79
N GLN A 472 21.85 4.55 27.51
CA GLN A 472 22.72 5.65 27.95
C GLN A 472 23.46 6.37 26.80
N ALA A 473 23.02 6.24 25.55
CA ALA A 473 23.72 6.78 24.37
C ALA A 473 23.95 8.30 24.45
N ARG A 474 23.04 9.07 25.09
CA ARG A 474 23.19 10.53 25.31
C ARG A 474 23.77 10.88 26.69
N MET A 475 24.40 9.92 27.39
CA MET A 475 25.06 10.14 28.70
C MET A 475 26.59 10.07 28.63
N PHE A 476 27.17 9.81 27.45
CA PHE A 476 28.60 9.57 27.26
C PHE A 476 29.32 10.61 26.39
N GLU A 477 28.63 11.70 26.01
CA GLU A 477 29.16 12.86 25.27
C GLU A 477 29.06 14.16 26.11
#